data_AF-A0A9E0XVP2-F1
#
_entry.id   AF-A0A9E0XVP2-F1
#
_cell.length_a   1.000
_cell.length_b   1.000
_cell.length_c   1.000
_cell.angle_alpha   90.00
_cell.angle_beta   90.00
_cell.angle_gamma   90.00
#
_symmetry.space_group_name_H-M   'P 1'
#
loop_
_entity.id
_entity.type
_entity.pdbx_description
1 polymer ?
#
loop_
_entity_poly.entity_id
_entity_poly.type
_entity_poly.pdbx_seq_one_letter_code
_entity_poly.pdbx_strand_id
1 'polypeptide(L)'
;SLEWCVQTTAGVIDVSAMAREISMLQPQWRLDPNSSRRPLVTAWLVLGVSALALAGIFALLLVAARAPGTGALFPTQDFFRVALIVHVDQSVLIWFLAFGGVLWGLAAPPVPGLSWLAFCIAAAGCLLVAASPFLGAVDPLLNNYVPVLDHPLFVAGLGLFALGVLLHLAGYLRGARSGLSWGDPLAVGTLTAALAALISALSLVWTWAGLSPNWEGKTFYEYLFWGPGHVLQFAYTQILLVAWIWLARAAGRELPLGDRTLSALLVLGVLPLVAVPLVHGLYAPDSAETRIAFMRLMQWGNGLAAVPIGLALLIALMRGSGRAAEPGSLPVRRALVASLTLFAAGGFLAVLIAGSNTIVPAHYHGSIVGVTLALMGLTYHLLPRLGFGRPDAAPHRRACGLRGYGHTAQDRGRRPGPRQPGGQVVHGCHGHRRPAGRDWRHPVRAGGNRRLQPPHDVTLGIASGSQGRRLDGRPGAGSMNSGQVPLAGTLSR
;
A
#
# COMPACT_ATOMS: atom_id res chain seq x y z
N SER A 1 3.15 27.16 57.39
CA SER A 1 4.46 26.81 56.79
C SER A 1 4.37 25.79 55.63
N LEU A 2 3.26 25.74 54.88
CA LEU A 2 3.12 24.90 53.67
C LEU A 2 2.76 25.70 52.40
N GLU A 3 2.44 26.99 52.51
CA GLU A 3 2.14 27.86 51.36
C GLU A 3 3.39 28.47 50.71
N TRP A 4 4.52 28.54 51.42
CA TRP A 4 5.77 29.12 50.89
C TRP A 4 6.56 28.15 49.98
N CYS A 5 6.27 26.84 50.04
CA CYS A 5 6.98 25.82 49.25
C CYS A 5 6.33 25.58 47.86
N VAL A 6 5.06 25.97 47.68
CA VAL A 6 4.33 25.79 46.41
C VAL A 6 4.50 26.99 45.46
N GLN A 7 4.74 28.19 46.00
CA GLN A 7 4.96 29.40 45.18
C GLN A 7 6.39 29.53 44.62
N THR A 8 7.38 28.85 45.20
CA THR A 8 8.79 28.94 44.77
C THR A 8 9.18 27.94 43.68
N THR A 9 8.34 26.93 43.41
CA THR A 9 8.57 25.94 42.32
C THR A 9 7.70 26.18 41.08
N ALA A 10 6.69 27.05 41.16
CA ALA A 10 5.82 27.40 40.03
C ALA A 10 6.40 28.49 39.10
N GLY A 11 7.57 29.05 39.42
CA GLY A 11 8.14 30.22 38.73
C GLY A 11 9.28 29.97 37.74
N VAL A 12 9.69 28.71 37.48
CA VAL A 12 10.93 28.45 36.69
C VAL A 12 10.74 27.46 35.52
N ILE A 13 9.57 26.84 35.37
CA ILE A 13 9.30 26.03 34.17
C ILE A 13 8.25 26.77 33.35
N ASP A 14 8.72 27.67 32.49
CA ASP A 14 7.89 28.18 31.40
C ASP A 14 7.54 26.99 30.50
N VAL A 15 6.37 26.40 30.72
CA VAL A 15 5.84 25.27 29.95
C VAL A 15 5.77 25.62 28.46
N SER A 16 5.67 26.91 28.10
CA SER A 16 5.75 27.37 26.72
C SER A 16 7.18 27.43 26.18
N ALA A 17 8.18 27.78 27.01
CA ALA A 17 9.60 27.63 26.66
C ALA A 17 10.01 26.17 26.57
N MET A 18 9.53 25.30 27.47
CA MET A 18 9.81 23.87 27.45
C MET A 18 9.09 23.18 26.27
N ALA A 19 7.88 23.62 25.90
CA ALA A 19 7.21 23.18 24.67
C ALA A 19 7.92 23.70 23.39
N ARG A 20 8.52 24.90 23.44
CA ARG A 20 9.39 25.43 22.38
C ARG A 20 10.73 24.70 22.30
N GLU A 21 11.34 24.35 23.42
CA GLU A 21 12.55 23.53 23.47
C GLU A 21 12.27 22.10 23.01
N ILE A 22 11.15 21.50 23.42
CA ILE A 22 10.71 20.19 22.91
C ILE A 22 10.40 20.27 21.42
N SER A 23 9.83 21.36 20.90
CA SER A 23 9.62 21.54 19.45
C SER A 23 10.91 21.85 18.68
N MET A 24 11.92 22.44 19.32
CA MET A 24 13.27 22.64 18.77
C MET A 24 14.13 21.37 18.84
N LEU A 25 13.87 20.48 19.80
CA LEU A 25 14.52 19.17 19.95
C LEU A 25 13.81 18.07 19.15
N GLN A 26 12.58 18.32 18.71
CA GLN A 26 12.01 17.56 17.59
C GLN A 26 12.77 17.96 16.34
N PRO A 27 13.26 17.00 15.56
CA PRO A 27 13.95 17.21 14.32
C PRO A 27 13.80 18.40 13.35
N GLN A 28 12.84 19.32 13.42
CA GLN A 28 12.46 20.22 12.31
C GLN A 28 12.37 19.48 10.96
N TRP A 29 11.40 18.57 10.85
CA TRP A 29 11.12 17.93 9.57
C TRP A 29 10.48 18.98 8.65
N ARG A 30 11.10 19.28 7.50
CA ARG A 30 10.62 20.33 6.58
C ARG A 30 9.20 20.12 6.03
N LEU A 31 8.60 18.95 6.27
CA LEU A 31 7.22 18.61 5.90
C LEU A 31 6.21 18.86 7.02
N ASP A 32 6.54 19.63 8.07
CA ASP A 32 5.52 20.01 9.05
C ASP A 32 4.51 20.99 8.43
N PRO A 33 3.20 20.70 8.52
CA PRO A 33 2.18 21.56 7.94
C PRO A 33 2.07 22.88 8.71
N ASN A 34 2.45 23.98 8.07
CA ASN A 34 2.20 25.34 8.55
C ASN A 34 0.76 25.80 8.24
N SER A 35 0.32 26.92 8.82
CA SER A 35 -1.07 27.41 8.68
C SER A 35 -1.52 27.59 7.23
N SER A 36 -0.63 27.98 6.31
CA SER A 36 -0.96 28.21 4.90
C SER A 36 -1.09 26.92 4.08
N ARG A 37 -0.36 25.85 4.44
CA ARG A 37 -0.42 24.55 3.73
C ARG A 37 -1.53 23.63 4.27
N ARG A 38 -1.86 23.75 5.56
CA ARG A 38 -2.80 22.86 6.26
C ARG A 38 -4.12 22.62 5.52
N PRO A 39 -4.87 23.65 5.06
CA PRO A 39 -6.21 23.42 4.51
C PRO A 39 -6.21 22.52 3.27
N LEU A 40 -5.31 22.79 2.33
CA LEU A 40 -5.22 22.03 1.09
C LEU A 40 -4.69 20.61 1.33
N VAL A 41 -3.68 20.45 2.19
CA VAL A 41 -3.15 19.14 2.55
C VAL A 41 -4.24 18.28 3.21
N THR A 42 -5.02 18.89 4.12
CA THR A 42 -6.18 18.23 4.73
C THR A 42 -7.20 17.82 3.69
N ALA A 43 -7.50 18.68 2.71
CA ALA A 43 -8.45 18.36 1.64
C ALA A 43 -8.01 17.13 0.81
N TRP A 44 -6.74 17.08 0.39
CA TRP A 44 -6.18 15.91 -0.31
C TRP A 44 -6.18 14.64 0.56
N LEU A 45 -5.88 14.77 1.85
CA LEU A 45 -5.93 13.65 2.79
C LEU A 45 -7.36 13.12 2.94
N VAL A 46 -8.35 14.00 3.08
CA VAL A 46 -9.77 13.64 3.16
C VAL A 46 -10.23 12.98 1.88
N LEU A 47 -9.85 13.50 0.71
CA LEU A 47 -10.16 12.88 -0.60
C LEU A 47 -9.63 11.44 -0.65
N GLY A 48 -8.35 11.25 -0.30
CA GLY A 48 -7.73 9.92 -0.27
C GLY A 48 -8.42 8.98 0.72
N VAL A 49 -8.63 9.41 1.97
CA VAL A 49 -9.25 8.57 2.99
C VAL A 49 -10.69 8.21 2.62
N SER A 50 -11.42 9.14 2.00
CA SER A 50 -12.78 8.90 1.50
C SER A 50 -12.79 7.90 0.34
N ALA A 51 -11.83 8.01 -0.59
CA ALA A 51 -11.64 7.04 -1.67
C ALA A 51 -11.35 5.64 -1.11
N LEU A 52 -10.43 5.53 -0.15
CA LEU A 52 -10.11 4.26 0.50
C LEU A 52 -11.32 3.67 1.25
N ALA A 53 -12.09 4.51 1.96
CA ALA A 53 -13.30 4.09 2.65
C ALA A 53 -14.37 3.57 1.67
N LEU A 54 -14.58 4.29 0.57
CA LEU A 54 -15.48 3.87 -0.50
C LEU A 54 -15.03 2.56 -1.13
N ALA A 55 -13.74 2.42 -1.41
CA ALA A 55 -13.18 1.16 -1.89
C ALA A 55 -13.44 0.02 -0.91
N GLY A 56 -13.35 0.27 0.40
CA GLY A 56 -13.72 -0.68 1.45
C GLY A 56 -15.18 -1.11 1.40
N ILE A 57 -16.10 -0.19 1.12
CA ILE A 57 -17.53 -0.52 0.91
C ILE A 57 -17.69 -1.46 -0.29
N PHE A 58 -17.07 -1.14 -1.44
CA PHE A 58 -17.11 -2.03 -2.60
C PHE A 58 -16.43 -3.38 -2.31
N ALA A 59 -15.36 -3.43 -1.53
CA ALA A 59 -14.73 -4.68 -1.10
C ALA A 59 -15.68 -5.56 -0.29
N LEU A 60 -16.45 -4.98 0.62
CA LEU A 60 -17.47 -5.70 1.39
C LEU A 60 -18.57 -6.26 0.47
N LEU A 61 -19.00 -5.49 -0.53
CA LEU A 61 -19.95 -5.95 -1.54
C LEU A 61 -19.38 -7.12 -2.37
N LEU A 62 -18.10 -7.06 -2.75
CA LEU A 62 -17.43 -8.16 -3.47
C LEU A 62 -17.38 -9.44 -2.64
N VAL A 63 -17.03 -9.34 -1.36
CA VAL A 63 -17.00 -10.49 -0.45
C VAL A 63 -18.41 -11.05 -0.25
N ALA A 64 -19.42 -10.18 -0.05
CA ALA A 64 -20.81 -10.59 0.08
C ALA A 64 -21.34 -11.26 -1.21
N ALA A 65 -20.96 -10.77 -2.39
CA ALA A 65 -21.35 -11.38 -3.67
C ALA A 65 -20.73 -12.77 -3.89
N ARG A 66 -19.61 -13.09 -3.22
CA ARG A 66 -18.91 -14.38 -3.33
C ARG A 66 -19.14 -15.32 -2.14
N ALA A 67 -19.73 -14.84 -1.05
CA ALA A 67 -19.97 -15.65 0.13
C ALA A 67 -21.10 -16.68 -0.12
N PRO A 68 -20.93 -17.95 0.35
CA PRO A 68 -22.00 -18.94 0.27
C PRO A 68 -23.27 -18.45 0.96
N GLY A 69 -24.42 -18.54 0.28
CA GLY A 69 -25.74 -18.17 0.83
C GLY A 69 -26.19 -16.73 0.56
N THR A 70 -25.30 -15.82 0.16
CA THR A 70 -25.64 -14.42 -0.17
C THR A 70 -25.65 -14.11 -1.67
N GLY A 71 -25.21 -15.05 -2.51
CA GLY A 71 -25.16 -14.87 -3.97
C GLY A 71 -26.51 -14.56 -4.63
N ALA A 72 -27.63 -15.00 -4.04
CA ALA A 72 -28.98 -14.68 -4.53
C ALA A 72 -29.32 -13.18 -4.47
N LEU A 73 -28.63 -12.40 -3.60
CA LEU A 73 -28.79 -10.95 -3.51
C LEU A 73 -28.03 -10.20 -4.61
N PHE A 74 -27.10 -10.87 -5.29
CA PHE A 74 -26.23 -10.30 -6.32
C PHE A 74 -26.27 -11.18 -7.59
N PRO A 75 -27.40 -11.15 -8.33
CA PRO A 75 -27.72 -12.18 -9.31
C PRO A 75 -26.85 -12.17 -10.58
N THR A 76 -26.04 -11.13 -10.82
CA THR A 76 -25.24 -11.01 -12.05
C THR A 76 -23.73 -11.04 -11.77
N GLN A 77 -22.98 -11.75 -12.61
CA GLN A 77 -21.51 -11.69 -12.62
C GLN A 77 -21.00 -10.26 -12.92
N ASP A 78 -21.83 -9.44 -13.58
CA ASP A 78 -21.52 -8.06 -13.90
C ASP A 78 -21.46 -7.17 -12.66
N PHE A 79 -22.34 -7.37 -11.67
CA PHE A 79 -22.25 -6.61 -10.41
C PHE A 79 -20.88 -6.78 -9.75
N PHE A 80 -20.37 -8.02 -9.68
CA PHE A 80 -19.05 -8.30 -9.13
C PHE A 80 -17.94 -7.59 -9.92
N ARG A 81 -17.97 -7.68 -11.26
CA ARG A 81 -16.93 -7.06 -12.10
C ARG A 81 -16.97 -5.53 -12.01
N VAL A 82 -18.15 -4.92 -12.04
CA VAL A 82 -18.31 -3.47 -11.92
C VAL A 82 -17.84 -2.97 -10.56
N ALA A 83 -18.25 -3.64 -9.47
CA ALA A 83 -17.79 -3.31 -8.12
C ALA A 83 -16.27 -3.48 -7.97
N LEU A 84 -15.67 -4.47 -8.64
CA LEU A 84 -14.23 -4.71 -8.62
C LEU A 84 -13.46 -3.57 -9.28
N ILE A 85 -13.95 -3.05 -10.40
CA ILE A 85 -13.33 -1.92 -11.10
C ILE A 85 -13.30 -0.69 -10.20
N VAL A 86 -14.46 -0.27 -9.68
CA VAL A 86 -14.52 0.90 -8.78
C VAL A 86 -13.70 0.68 -7.51
N HIS A 87 -13.71 -0.52 -6.94
CA HIS A 87 -12.86 -0.86 -5.79
C HIS A 87 -11.39 -0.63 -6.09
N VAL A 88 -10.89 -1.15 -7.21
CA VAL A 88 -9.47 -1.06 -7.59
C VAL A 88 -9.07 0.39 -7.85
N ASP A 89 -9.85 1.15 -8.63
CA ASP A 89 -9.52 2.55 -8.90
C ASP A 89 -9.54 3.42 -7.65
N GLN A 90 -10.50 3.20 -6.74
CA GLN A 90 -10.57 3.96 -5.49
C GLN A 90 -9.46 3.57 -4.51
N SER A 91 -9.13 2.28 -4.38
CA SER A 91 -8.14 1.78 -3.40
C SER A 91 -6.68 1.95 -3.85
N VAL A 92 -6.41 1.97 -5.15
CA VAL A 92 -5.04 2.01 -5.69
C VAL A 92 -4.80 3.35 -6.38
N LEU A 93 -5.52 3.62 -7.48
CA LEU A 93 -5.25 4.78 -8.32
C LEU A 93 -5.49 6.09 -7.56
N ILE A 94 -6.70 6.26 -7.04
CA ILE A 94 -7.15 7.50 -6.40
C ILE A 94 -6.50 7.66 -5.02
N TRP A 95 -6.57 6.63 -4.17
CA TRP A 95 -5.97 6.66 -2.83
C TRP A 95 -4.48 7.01 -2.86
N PHE A 96 -3.68 6.33 -3.68
CA PHE A 96 -2.23 6.56 -3.69
C PHE A 96 -1.86 7.91 -4.30
N LEU A 97 -2.51 8.32 -5.40
CA LEU A 97 -2.22 9.64 -6.00
C LEU A 97 -2.73 10.80 -5.15
N ALA A 98 -3.87 10.65 -4.46
CA ALA A 98 -4.33 11.63 -3.50
C ALA A 98 -3.34 11.78 -2.33
N PHE A 99 -2.76 10.67 -1.86
CA PHE A 99 -1.69 10.71 -0.87
C PHE A 99 -0.39 11.31 -1.42
N GLY A 100 -0.07 11.08 -2.70
CA GLY A 100 0.96 11.85 -3.42
C GLY A 100 0.68 13.36 -3.32
N GLY A 101 -0.57 13.77 -3.53
CA GLY A 101 -1.03 15.14 -3.34
C GLY A 101 -0.83 15.70 -1.93
N VAL A 102 -0.99 14.87 -0.88
CA VAL A 102 -0.64 15.21 0.51
C VAL A 102 0.85 15.51 0.62
N LEU A 103 1.72 14.63 0.12
CA LEU A 103 3.17 14.81 0.20
C LEU A 103 3.62 16.07 -0.55
N TRP A 104 3.12 16.28 -1.77
CA TRP A 104 3.45 17.46 -2.58
C TRP A 104 2.95 18.76 -1.93
N GLY A 105 1.76 18.76 -1.33
CA GLY A 105 1.20 19.91 -0.61
C GLY A 105 1.92 20.23 0.70
N LEU A 106 2.55 19.24 1.33
CA LEU A 106 3.42 19.46 2.50
C LEU A 106 4.79 20.03 2.09
N ALA A 107 5.30 19.60 0.93
CA ALA A 107 6.64 19.92 0.45
C ALA A 107 6.75 21.29 -0.23
N ALA A 108 5.66 21.82 -0.79
CA ALA A 108 5.64 23.15 -1.42
C ALA A 108 4.41 23.97 -0.99
N PRO A 109 4.52 25.31 -0.92
CA PRO A 109 3.35 26.16 -0.70
C PRO A 109 2.36 26.03 -1.88
N PRO A 110 1.04 26.16 -1.62
CA PRO A 110 0.04 26.12 -2.68
C PRO A 110 0.21 27.31 -3.64
N VAL A 111 -0.04 27.07 -4.92
CA VAL A 111 -0.15 28.14 -5.92
C VAL A 111 -1.57 28.71 -5.82
N PRO A 112 -1.74 30.03 -5.57
CA PRO A 112 -3.05 30.64 -5.42
C PRO A 112 -3.98 30.33 -6.59
N GLY A 113 -5.23 29.94 -6.29
CA GLY A 113 -6.23 29.52 -7.29
C GLY A 113 -5.96 28.13 -7.88
N LEU A 114 -4.81 27.94 -8.53
CA LEU A 114 -4.48 26.71 -9.25
C LEU A 114 -4.54 25.46 -8.36
N SER A 115 -3.99 25.52 -7.15
CA SER A 115 -3.95 24.34 -6.28
C SER A 115 -5.33 23.89 -5.79
N TRP A 116 -6.25 24.82 -5.56
CA TRP A 116 -7.64 24.49 -5.20
C TRP A 116 -8.46 24.06 -6.42
N LEU A 117 -8.23 24.67 -7.58
CA LEU A 117 -8.83 24.22 -8.84
C LEU A 117 -8.42 22.77 -9.14
N ALA A 118 -7.13 22.46 -9.00
CA ALA A 118 -6.59 21.12 -9.15
C ALA A 118 -7.28 20.11 -8.21
N PHE A 119 -7.45 20.48 -6.94
CA PHE A 119 -8.18 19.67 -5.97
C PHE A 119 -9.66 19.46 -6.38
N CYS A 120 -10.38 20.52 -6.74
CA CYS A 120 -11.79 20.41 -7.12
C CYS A 120 -11.99 19.52 -8.36
N ILE A 121 -11.12 19.66 -9.36
CA ILE A 121 -11.12 18.82 -10.56
C ILE A 121 -10.85 17.35 -10.18
N ALA A 122 -9.85 17.10 -9.32
CA ALA A 122 -9.55 15.75 -8.85
C ALA A 122 -10.72 15.14 -8.04
N ALA A 123 -11.31 15.91 -7.14
CA ALA A 123 -12.45 15.48 -6.33
C ALA A 123 -13.67 15.15 -7.20
N ALA A 124 -13.97 15.98 -8.21
CA ALA A 124 -15.03 15.72 -9.17
C ALA A 124 -14.77 14.41 -9.96
N GLY A 125 -13.55 14.19 -10.43
CA GLY A 125 -13.17 12.96 -11.11
C GLY A 125 -13.32 11.72 -10.23
N CYS A 126 -12.85 11.78 -8.99
CA CYS A 126 -13.00 10.71 -8.00
C CYS A 126 -14.47 10.36 -7.74
N LEU A 127 -15.31 11.38 -7.53
CA LEU A 127 -16.75 11.20 -7.33
C LEU A 127 -17.44 10.63 -8.57
N LEU A 128 -17.02 11.05 -9.77
CA LEU A 128 -17.61 10.56 -11.01
C LEU A 128 -17.26 9.08 -11.26
N VAL A 129 -16.02 8.67 -11.01
CA VAL A 129 -15.62 7.25 -11.03
C VAL A 129 -16.47 6.45 -10.06
N ALA A 130 -16.61 6.91 -8.81
CA ALA A 130 -17.43 6.28 -7.78
C ALA A 130 -18.92 6.16 -8.15
N ALA A 131 -19.49 7.22 -8.71
CA ALA A 131 -20.92 7.32 -9.01
C ALA A 131 -21.31 6.65 -10.33
N SER A 132 -20.37 6.49 -11.26
CA SER A 132 -20.64 6.04 -12.62
C SER A 132 -21.45 4.74 -12.75
N PRO A 133 -21.31 3.69 -11.89
CA PRO A 133 -22.17 2.51 -12.01
C PRO A 133 -23.65 2.82 -11.77
N PHE A 134 -23.93 3.76 -10.87
CA PHE A 134 -25.27 4.23 -10.55
C PHE A 134 -25.84 5.17 -11.61
N LEU A 135 -24.98 5.64 -12.53
CA LEU A 135 -25.31 6.51 -13.65
C LEU A 135 -25.32 5.75 -15.00
N GLY A 136 -25.33 4.41 -14.97
CA GLY A 136 -25.48 3.56 -16.16
C GLY A 136 -24.19 2.92 -16.69
N ALA A 137 -23.03 3.14 -16.07
CA ALA A 137 -21.79 2.48 -16.47
C ALA A 137 -21.78 1.01 -15.99
N VAL A 138 -22.20 0.08 -16.85
CA VAL A 138 -22.40 -1.33 -16.48
C VAL A 138 -21.52 -2.32 -17.23
N ASP A 139 -20.68 -1.86 -18.16
CA ASP A 139 -19.88 -2.70 -19.05
C ASP A 139 -18.41 -2.79 -18.58
N PRO A 140 -18.02 -3.85 -17.84
CA PRO A 140 -16.71 -3.93 -17.21
C PRO A 140 -15.61 -4.48 -18.14
N LEU A 141 -14.52 -3.72 -18.27
CA LEU A 141 -13.29 -4.11 -18.94
C LEU A 141 -12.17 -4.30 -17.90
N LEU A 142 -11.89 -5.56 -17.56
CA LEU A 142 -10.82 -5.93 -16.62
C LEU A 142 -9.45 -5.96 -17.30
N ASN A 143 -9.02 -4.84 -17.86
CA ASN A 143 -7.64 -4.65 -18.31
C ASN A 143 -6.71 -4.42 -17.11
N ASN A 144 -5.40 -4.60 -17.33
CA ASN A 144 -4.42 -4.41 -16.27
C ASN A 144 -4.23 -2.93 -15.92
N TYR A 145 -3.79 -2.68 -14.68
CA TYR A 145 -3.48 -1.37 -14.06
C TYR A 145 -4.68 -0.47 -13.74
N VAL A 146 -5.35 0.07 -14.76
CA VAL A 146 -6.48 0.99 -14.59
C VAL A 146 -7.67 0.34 -15.29
N PRO A 147 -8.44 -0.52 -14.60
CA PRO A 147 -9.57 -1.18 -15.22
C PRO A 147 -10.67 -0.16 -15.53
N VAL A 148 -11.48 -0.45 -16.54
CA VAL A 148 -12.41 0.56 -17.08
C VAL A 148 -13.84 0.05 -17.17
N LEU A 149 -14.80 0.86 -16.77
CA LEU A 149 -16.17 0.72 -17.26
C LEU A 149 -16.25 1.41 -18.61
N ASP A 150 -16.65 0.68 -19.65
CA ASP A 150 -16.73 1.19 -21.03
C ASP A 150 -17.90 2.16 -21.18
N HIS A 151 -17.72 3.34 -20.60
CA HIS A 151 -18.77 4.34 -20.47
C HIS A 151 -18.13 5.74 -20.43
N PRO A 152 -18.64 6.71 -21.21
CA PRO A 152 -18.04 8.05 -21.29
C PRO A 152 -17.90 8.75 -19.93
N LEU A 153 -18.87 8.59 -19.03
CA LEU A 153 -18.81 9.18 -17.68
C LEU A 153 -17.65 8.62 -16.86
N PHE A 154 -17.38 7.32 -16.93
CA PHE A 154 -16.29 6.69 -16.18
C PHE A 154 -14.93 7.19 -16.70
N VAL A 155 -14.75 7.17 -18.02
CA VAL A 155 -13.53 7.66 -18.67
C VAL A 155 -13.31 9.15 -18.42
N ALA A 156 -14.37 9.96 -18.46
CA ALA A 156 -14.30 11.38 -18.08
C ALA A 156 -13.90 11.55 -16.60
N GLY A 157 -14.40 10.69 -15.71
CA GLY A 157 -14.01 10.66 -14.29
C GLY A 157 -12.51 10.41 -14.10
N LEU A 158 -11.96 9.40 -14.79
CA LEU A 158 -10.53 9.13 -14.81
C LEU A 158 -9.73 10.32 -15.35
N GLY A 159 -10.19 10.91 -16.47
CA GLY A 159 -9.54 12.06 -17.10
C GLY A 159 -9.51 13.30 -16.20
N LEU A 160 -10.64 13.62 -15.54
CA LEU A 160 -10.72 14.70 -14.56
C LEU A 160 -9.80 14.43 -13.37
N PHE A 161 -9.80 13.22 -12.82
CA PHE A 161 -8.91 12.88 -11.71
C PHE A 161 -7.44 13.07 -12.09
N ALA A 162 -7.03 12.52 -13.23
CA ALA A 162 -5.67 12.65 -13.75
C ALA A 162 -5.29 14.12 -13.98
N LEU A 163 -6.17 14.92 -14.59
CA LEU A 163 -5.94 16.35 -14.81
C LEU A 163 -5.74 17.10 -13.49
N GLY A 164 -6.58 16.86 -12.49
CA GLY A 164 -6.45 17.49 -11.17
C GLY A 164 -5.14 17.13 -10.47
N VAL A 165 -4.74 15.86 -10.53
CA VAL A 165 -3.44 15.39 -10.02
C VAL A 165 -2.28 16.08 -10.75
N LEU A 166 -2.32 16.17 -12.08
CA LEU A 166 -1.26 16.80 -12.88
C LEU A 166 -1.16 18.31 -12.67
N LEU A 167 -2.28 19.01 -12.48
CA LEU A 167 -2.26 20.44 -12.15
C LEU A 167 -1.66 20.68 -10.75
N HIS A 168 -1.98 19.82 -9.78
CA HIS A 168 -1.39 19.90 -8.43
C HIS A 168 0.11 19.60 -8.46
N LEU A 169 0.51 18.58 -9.22
CA LEU A 169 1.91 18.24 -9.50
C LEU A 169 2.67 19.40 -10.13
N ALA A 170 2.10 20.06 -11.15
CA ALA A 170 2.70 21.21 -11.80
C ALA A 170 2.90 22.39 -10.83
N GLY A 171 1.91 22.65 -9.96
CA GLY A 171 2.02 23.61 -8.87
C GLY A 171 3.16 23.27 -7.90
N TYR A 172 3.27 22.00 -7.50
CA TYR A 172 4.37 21.52 -6.67
C TYR A 172 5.73 21.71 -7.34
N LEU A 173 5.92 21.27 -8.59
CA LEU A 173 7.19 21.37 -9.31
C LEU A 173 7.64 22.82 -9.51
N ARG A 174 6.69 23.76 -9.65
CA ARG A 174 6.99 25.21 -9.69
C ARG A 174 7.59 25.70 -8.37
N GLY A 175 7.10 25.21 -7.22
CA GLY A 175 7.55 25.60 -5.88
C GLY A 175 8.70 24.76 -5.31
N ALA A 176 8.92 23.53 -5.81
CA ALA A 176 9.85 22.57 -5.23
C ALA A 176 11.32 23.01 -5.29
N ARG A 177 11.69 23.86 -6.26
CA ARG A 177 13.08 24.29 -6.48
C ARG A 177 13.69 25.07 -5.32
N SER A 178 12.90 25.82 -4.55
CA SER A 178 13.40 26.66 -3.45
C SER A 178 13.55 25.90 -2.12
N GLY A 179 12.98 24.70 -2.01
CA GLY A 179 12.96 23.92 -0.76
C GLY A 179 13.82 22.66 -0.77
N LEU A 180 14.31 22.23 -1.93
CA LEU A 180 15.05 20.98 -2.09
C LEU A 180 16.46 21.08 -1.50
N SER A 181 16.82 20.13 -0.63
CA SER A 181 18.17 20.01 -0.08
C SER A 181 18.64 18.56 -0.21
N TRP A 182 19.85 18.38 -0.74
CA TRP A 182 20.49 17.08 -0.73
C TRP A 182 20.80 16.65 0.71
N GLY A 183 20.35 15.46 1.11
CA GLY A 183 20.35 15.04 2.51
C GLY A 183 19.05 15.36 3.25
N ASP A 184 17.98 15.77 2.55
CA ASP A 184 16.60 15.63 3.03
C ASP A 184 15.92 14.50 2.26
N PRO A 185 15.91 13.26 2.79
CA PRO A 185 15.34 12.12 2.08
C PRO A 185 13.82 12.24 1.90
N LEU A 186 13.10 12.92 2.78
CA LEU A 186 11.65 13.07 2.61
C LEU A 186 11.35 14.03 1.45
N ALA A 187 12.09 15.13 1.33
CA ALA A 187 11.96 16.05 0.19
C ALA A 187 12.39 15.41 -1.13
N VAL A 188 13.53 14.71 -1.15
CA VAL A 188 14.03 14.00 -2.34
C VAL A 188 13.08 12.88 -2.76
N GLY A 189 12.57 12.09 -1.81
CA GLY A 189 11.59 11.04 -2.09
C GLY A 189 10.27 11.60 -2.62
N THR A 190 9.81 12.73 -2.08
CA THR A 190 8.59 13.41 -2.56
C THR A 190 8.76 13.91 -4.00
N LEU A 191 9.94 14.46 -4.34
CA LEU A 191 10.26 14.89 -5.70
C LEU A 191 10.37 13.71 -6.66
N THR A 192 11.05 12.64 -6.27
CA THR A 192 11.19 11.45 -7.13
C THR A 192 9.84 10.76 -7.37
N ALA A 193 8.95 10.71 -6.38
CA ALA A 193 7.56 10.30 -6.56
C ALA A 193 6.81 11.19 -7.57
N ALA A 194 6.98 12.52 -7.49
CA ALA A 194 6.40 13.47 -8.44
C ALA A 194 6.92 13.23 -9.87
N LEU A 195 8.22 13.05 -10.04
CA LEU A 195 8.84 12.79 -11.35
C LEU A 195 8.35 11.46 -11.95
N ALA A 196 8.24 10.40 -11.14
CA ALA A 196 7.72 9.12 -11.61
C ALA A 196 6.25 9.23 -12.06
N ALA A 197 5.41 9.96 -11.32
CA ALA A 197 4.02 10.22 -11.72
C ALA A 197 3.94 11.04 -13.03
N LEU A 198 4.81 12.04 -13.20
CA LEU A 198 4.89 12.83 -14.43
C LEU A 198 5.33 11.97 -15.62
N ILE A 199 6.37 11.15 -15.47
CA ILE A 199 6.85 10.25 -16.52
C ILE A 199 5.76 9.23 -16.89
N SER A 200 5.00 8.74 -15.91
CA SER A 200 3.83 7.88 -16.18
C SER A 200 2.79 8.59 -17.04
N ALA A 201 2.47 9.85 -16.75
CA ALA A 201 1.50 10.61 -17.53
C ALA A 201 2.00 10.92 -18.95
N LEU A 202 3.28 11.27 -19.10
CA LEU A 202 3.89 11.45 -20.41
C LEU A 202 3.92 10.14 -21.21
N SER A 203 4.21 9.03 -20.54
CA SER A 203 4.11 7.69 -21.12
C SER A 203 2.68 7.38 -21.59
N LEU A 204 1.65 7.80 -20.84
CA LEU A 204 0.25 7.61 -21.24
C LEU A 204 -0.08 8.41 -22.50
N VAL A 205 0.32 9.68 -22.54
CA VAL A 205 0.13 10.53 -23.73
C VAL A 205 0.84 9.95 -24.94
N TRP A 206 2.08 9.47 -24.77
CA TRP A 206 2.84 8.84 -25.86
C TRP A 206 2.16 7.56 -26.36
N THR A 207 1.72 6.71 -25.43
CA THR A 207 1.00 5.47 -25.75
C THR A 207 -0.27 5.79 -26.52
N TRP A 208 -1.08 6.74 -26.04
CA TRP A 208 -2.31 7.17 -26.70
C TRP A 208 -2.08 7.71 -28.11
N ALA A 209 -1.04 8.55 -28.30
CA ALA A 209 -0.73 9.14 -29.60
C ALA A 209 -0.15 8.14 -30.61
N GLY A 210 0.53 7.08 -30.13
CA GLY A 210 1.15 6.06 -30.98
C GLY A 210 0.30 4.81 -31.18
N LEU A 211 -0.82 4.66 -30.47
CA LEU A 211 -1.66 3.47 -30.55
C LEU A 211 -2.51 3.48 -31.82
N SER A 212 -2.61 2.33 -32.48
CA SER A 212 -3.49 2.18 -33.64
C SER A 212 -4.96 2.47 -33.27
N PRO A 213 -5.69 3.25 -34.09
CA PRO A 213 -7.10 3.56 -33.83
C PRO A 213 -8.03 2.34 -34.01
N ASN A 214 -7.52 1.22 -34.53
CA ASN A 214 -8.30 0.01 -34.79
C ASN A 214 -8.53 -0.86 -33.55
N TRP A 215 -7.90 -0.53 -32.42
CA TRP A 215 -8.08 -1.27 -31.17
C TRP A 215 -9.31 -0.75 -30.43
N GLU A 216 -10.16 -1.67 -29.97
CA GLU A 216 -11.39 -1.36 -29.23
C GLU A 216 -11.49 -2.17 -27.92
N GLY A 217 -12.40 -1.75 -27.05
CA GLY A 217 -12.76 -2.44 -25.81
C GLY A 217 -11.56 -2.77 -24.91
N LYS A 218 -11.56 -3.99 -24.36
CA LYS A 218 -10.54 -4.42 -23.38
C LYS A 218 -9.10 -4.35 -23.95
N THR A 219 -8.91 -4.68 -25.22
CA THR A 219 -7.58 -4.72 -25.85
C THR A 219 -6.99 -3.32 -25.99
N PHE A 220 -7.83 -2.34 -26.35
CA PHE A 220 -7.43 -0.93 -26.39
C PHE A 220 -6.88 -0.47 -25.02
N TYR A 221 -7.65 -0.65 -23.95
CA TYR A 221 -7.25 -0.21 -22.61
C TYR A 221 -6.08 -1.02 -22.04
N GLU A 222 -5.96 -2.28 -22.41
CA GLU A 222 -4.82 -3.11 -22.07
C GLU A 222 -3.52 -2.52 -22.64
N TYR A 223 -3.48 -2.13 -23.91
CA TYR A 223 -2.30 -1.47 -24.48
C TYR A 223 -2.09 -0.06 -23.94
N LEU A 224 -3.17 0.72 -23.83
CA LEU A 224 -3.12 2.11 -23.35
C LEU A 224 -2.50 2.22 -21.95
N PHE A 225 -2.87 1.33 -21.03
CA PHE A 225 -2.44 1.40 -19.64
C PHE A 225 -1.26 0.50 -19.28
N TRP A 226 -0.80 -0.39 -20.16
CA TRP A 226 0.28 -1.32 -19.84
C TRP A 226 1.58 -0.58 -19.46
N GLY A 227 2.17 0.16 -20.40
CA GLY A 227 3.42 0.87 -20.16
C GLY A 227 3.30 1.93 -19.06
N PRO A 228 2.34 2.88 -19.17
CA PRO A 228 2.13 3.90 -18.14
C PRO A 228 1.87 3.30 -16.76
N GLY A 229 1.06 2.24 -16.66
CA GLY A 229 0.75 1.57 -15.42
C GLY A 229 1.98 0.93 -14.75
N HIS A 230 2.90 0.35 -15.52
CA HIS A 230 4.20 -0.11 -15.02
C HIS A 230 5.03 1.05 -14.47
N VAL A 231 5.09 2.18 -15.18
CA VAL A 231 5.80 3.38 -14.72
C VAL A 231 5.18 3.94 -13.44
N LEU A 232 3.84 3.95 -13.35
CA LEU A 232 3.12 4.44 -12.18
C LEU A 232 3.45 3.68 -10.89
N GLN A 233 3.81 2.38 -10.98
CA GLN A 233 4.25 1.60 -9.82
C GLN A 233 5.52 2.16 -9.17
N PHE A 234 6.40 2.81 -9.94
CA PHE A 234 7.57 3.49 -9.39
C PHE A 234 7.14 4.70 -8.53
N ALA A 235 6.11 5.45 -8.96
CA ALA A 235 5.57 6.55 -8.16
C ALA A 235 5.02 6.04 -6.82
N TYR A 236 4.23 4.96 -6.83
CA TYR A 236 3.70 4.35 -5.62
C TYR A 236 4.79 3.81 -4.70
N THR A 237 5.84 3.24 -5.27
CA THR A 237 6.99 2.75 -4.51
C THR A 237 7.75 3.91 -3.87
N GLN A 238 7.95 5.03 -4.56
CA GLN A 238 8.58 6.21 -3.95
C GLN A 238 7.73 6.81 -2.83
N ILE A 239 6.41 6.90 -3.00
CA ILE A 239 5.47 7.33 -1.95
C ILE A 239 5.59 6.42 -0.71
N LEU A 240 5.64 5.10 -0.93
CA LEU A 240 5.86 4.12 0.13
C LEU A 240 7.19 4.34 0.86
N LEU A 241 8.28 4.55 0.13
CA LEU A 241 9.61 4.73 0.74
C LEU A 241 9.69 5.99 1.59
N VAL A 242 9.08 7.09 1.11
CA VAL A 242 8.90 8.31 1.93
C VAL A 242 8.13 7.99 3.21
N ALA A 243 7.00 7.27 3.10
CA ALA A 243 6.20 6.89 4.25
C ALA A 243 6.97 6.00 5.24
N TRP A 244 7.75 5.02 4.77
CA TRP A 244 8.57 4.17 5.61
C TRP A 244 9.64 4.93 6.37
N ILE A 245 10.41 5.79 5.69
CA ILE A 245 11.45 6.61 6.32
C ILE A 245 10.81 7.52 7.38
N TRP A 246 9.67 8.14 7.05
CA TRP A 246 8.95 9.01 7.97
C TRP A 246 8.43 8.24 9.20
N LEU A 247 7.75 7.12 9.00
CA LEU A 247 7.22 6.29 10.09
C LEU A 247 8.32 5.76 11.01
N ALA A 248 9.47 5.39 10.45
CA ALA A 248 10.62 4.95 11.25
C ALA A 248 11.11 6.06 12.17
N ARG A 249 11.32 7.27 11.64
CA ARG A 249 11.72 8.45 12.43
C ARG A 249 10.67 8.82 13.47
N ALA A 250 9.38 8.79 13.09
CA ALA A 250 8.26 9.02 13.99
C ALA A 250 8.16 7.98 15.13
N ALA A 251 8.65 6.76 14.90
CA ALA A 251 8.76 5.71 15.90
C ALA A 251 10.07 5.77 16.70
N GLY A 252 10.87 6.84 16.55
CA GLY A 252 12.17 6.98 17.23
C GLY A 252 13.21 5.97 16.74
N ARG A 253 13.10 5.50 15.49
CA ARG A 253 14.06 4.59 14.86
C ARG A 253 14.89 5.34 13.84
N GLU A 254 16.17 5.42 14.10
CA GLU A 254 17.16 5.88 13.13
C GLU A 254 17.57 4.69 12.25
N LEU A 255 17.58 4.92 10.94
CA LEU A 255 18.07 3.93 9.99
C LEU A 255 19.61 3.89 10.09
N PRO A 256 20.24 2.72 9.89
CA PRO A 256 21.71 2.60 9.82
C PRO A 256 22.27 3.13 8.50
N LEU A 257 21.68 4.19 7.95
CA LEU A 257 22.05 4.86 6.71
C LEU A 257 21.93 6.37 6.92
N GLY A 258 22.94 7.13 6.47
CA GLY A 258 22.90 8.58 6.53
C GLY A 258 21.89 9.17 5.54
N ASP A 259 21.39 10.36 5.83
CA ASP A 259 20.35 11.02 5.04
C ASP A 259 20.72 11.24 3.57
N ARG A 260 21.99 11.55 3.28
CA ARG A 260 22.50 11.66 1.91
C ARG A 260 22.45 10.33 1.16
N THR A 261 22.72 9.22 1.83
CA THR A 261 22.62 7.88 1.25
C THR A 261 21.17 7.50 0.99
N LEU A 262 20.26 7.83 1.91
CA LEU A 262 18.82 7.65 1.69
C LEU A 262 18.34 8.47 0.49
N SER A 263 18.75 9.74 0.36
CA SER A 263 18.48 10.56 -0.82
C SER A 263 19.00 9.91 -2.10
N ALA A 264 20.22 9.37 -2.11
CA ALA A 264 20.80 8.68 -3.25
C ALA A 264 20.02 7.41 -3.64
N LEU A 265 19.59 6.61 -2.66
CA LEU A 265 18.77 5.43 -2.92
C LEU A 265 17.41 5.80 -3.51
N LEU A 266 16.77 6.89 -3.04
CA LEU A 266 15.50 7.37 -3.60
C LEU A 266 15.65 7.80 -5.07
N VAL A 267 16.73 8.53 -5.40
CA VAL A 267 17.06 8.87 -6.80
C VAL A 267 17.34 7.61 -7.63
N LEU A 268 18.12 6.67 -7.10
CA LEU A 268 18.39 5.39 -7.76
C LEU A 268 17.08 4.62 -8.06
N GLY A 269 16.08 4.72 -7.18
CA GLY A 269 14.79 4.06 -7.37
C GLY A 269 13.99 4.58 -8.56
N VAL A 270 14.19 5.81 -9.03
CA VAL A 270 13.54 6.33 -10.25
C VAL A 270 14.46 6.36 -11.47
N LEU A 271 15.76 6.12 -11.29
CA LEU A 271 16.73 6.13 -12.39
C LEU A 271 16.36 5.18 -13.56
N PRO A 272 15.78 3.98 -13.33
CA PRO A 272 15.32 3.12 -14.43
C PRO A 272 14.33 3.83 -15.38
N LEU A 273 13.54 4.77 -14.88
CA LEU A 273 12.55 5.48 -15.70
C LEU A 273 13.17 6.32 -16.83
N VAL A 274 14.48 6.57 -16.80
CA VAL A 274 15.22 7.14 -17.94
C VAL A 274 15.12 6.28 -19.21
N ALA A 275 14.85 4.97 -19.06
CA ALA A 275 14.64 4.08 -20.19
C ALA A 275 13.26 4.23 -20.86
N VAL A 276 12.29 4.90 -20.22
CA VAL A 276 10.90 4.99 -20.73
C VAL A 276 10.83 5.64 -22.12
N PRO A 277 11.49 6.79 -22.40
CA PRO A 277 11.52 7.35 -23.75
C PRO A 277 12.19 6.44 -24.78
N LEU A 278 13.20 5.66 -24.37
CA LEU A 278 13.87 4.70 -25.26
C LEU A 278 12.93 3.55 -25.65
N VAL A 279 12.17 3.00 -24.69
CA VAL A 279 11.18 1.95 -24.98
C VAL A 279 10.14 2.45 -25.97
N HIS A 280 9.59 3.64 -25.73
CA HIS A 280 8.61 4.28 -26.62
C HIS A 280 9.17 4.63 -28.01
N GLY A 281 10.44 4.99 -28.10
CA GLY A 281 11.10 5.31 -29.37
C GLY A 281 11.48 4.07 -30.20
N LEU A 282 11.67 2.92 -29.57
CA LEU A 282 12.13 1.68 -30.22
C LEU A 282 11.00 0.73 -30.61
N TYR A 283 9.89 0.75 -29.88
CA TYR A 283 8.83 -0.25 -30.01
C TYR A 283 7.44 0.39 -30.08
N ALA A 284 6.57 -0.18 -30.90
CA ALA A 284 5.19 0.25 -31.00
C ALA A 284 4.42 -0.05 -29.69
N PRO A 285 3.46 0.79 -29.26
CA PRO A 285 2.69 0.57 -28.04
C PRO A 285 1.98 -0.78 -27.93
N ASP A 286 1.54 -1.34 -29.05
CA ASP A 286 0.79 -2.60 -29.19
C ASP A 286 1.69 -3.81 -29.52
N SER A 287 3.01 -3.66 -29.43
CA SER A 287 3.98 -4.73 -29.66
C SER A 287 4.25 -5.59 -28.41
N ALA A 288 4.72 -6.82 -28.63
CA ALA A 288 5.14 -7.71 -27.55
C ALA A 288 6.42 -7.20 -26.86
N GLU A 289 7.31 -6.57 -27.63
CA GLU A 289 8.57 -6.00 -27.18
C GLU A 289 8.35 -4.89 -26.16
N THR A 290 7.42 -3.96 -26.43
CA THR A 290 6.99 -2.93 -25.47
C THR A 290 6.51 -3.57 -24.17
N ARG A 291 5.66 -4.60 -24.27
CA ARG A 291 5.10 -5.27 -23.08
C ARG A 291 6.21 -5.88 -22.23
N ILE A 292 7.14 -6.60 -22.86
CA ILE A 292 8.28 -7.24 -22.20
C ILE A 292 9.22 -6.19 -21.61
N ALA A 293 9.48 -5.09 -22.32
CA ALA A 293 10.37 -4.03 -21.87
C ALA A 293 9.87 -3.37 -20.58
N PHE A 294 8.58 -2.98 -20.53
CA PHE A 294 7.99 -2.40 -19.31
C PHE A 294 7.91 -3.39 -18.14
N MET A 295 7.62 -4.67 -18.43
CA MET A 295 7.64 -5.73 -17.42
C MET A 295 9.05 -5.88 -16.80
N ARG A 296 10.09 -5.97 -17.64
CA ARG A 296 11.49 -6.06 -17.19
C ARG A 296 11.92 -4.80 -16.45
N LEU A 297 11.51 -3.63 -16.92
CA LEU A 297 11.80 -2.35 -16.28
C LEU A 297 11.33 -2.36 -14.82
N MET A 298 10.09 -2.77 -14.58
CA MET A 298 9.53 -2.87 -13.23
C MET A 298 10.17 -4.01 -12.43
N GLN A 299 10.36 -5.19 -13.04
CA GLN A 299 10.93 -6.38 -12.40
C GLN A 299 12.30 -6.10 -11.78
N TRP A 300 13.16 -5.36 -12.48
CA TRP A 300 14.52 -5.07 -12.03
C TRP A 300 14.67 -3.70 -11.39
N GLY A 301 13.86 -2.72 -11.80
CA GLY A 301 14.01 -1.33 -11.36
C GLY A 301 13.41 -1.06 -9.99
N ASN A 302 12.21 -1.59 -9.70
CA ASN A 302 11.44 -1.16 -8.53
C ASN A 302 12.06 -1.63 -7.19
N GLY A 303 12.87 -2.68 -7.24
CA GLY A 303 13.60 -3.20 -6.09
C GLY A 303 14.85 -2.40 -5.70
N LEU A 304 15.40 -1.57 -6.61
CA LEU A 304 16.71 -0.91 -6.41
C LEU A 304 16.76 -0.02 -5.17
N ALA A 305 15.69 0.69 -4.87
CA ALA A 305 15.56 1.50 -3.65
C ALA A 305 14.84 0.75 -2.53
N ALA A 306 13.79 0.00 -2.87
CA ALA A 306 12.93 -0.62 -1.88
C ALA A 306 13.62 -1.70 -1.05
N VAL A 307 14.47 -2.53 -1.68
CA VAL A 307 15.21 -3.59 -0.99
C VAL A 307 16.23 -3.04 0.01
N PRO A 308 17.19 -2.16 -0.35
CA PRO A 308 18.17 -1.66 0.60
C PRO A 308 17.54 -0.81 1.71
N ILE A 309 16.54 0.03 1.41
CA ILE A 309 15.83 0.82 2.43
C ILE A 309 15.04 -0.11 3.36
N GLY A 310 14.32 -1.09 2.81
CA GLY A 310 13.58 -2.09 3.58
C GLY A 310 14.48 -2.90 4.52
N LEU A 311 15.67 -3.32 4.04
CA LEU A 311 16.66 -4.03 4.85
C LEU A 311 17.23 -3.14 5.97
N ALA A 312 17.55 -1.88 5.66
CA ALA A 312 18.02 -0.93 6.66
C ALA A 312 16.97 -0.69 7.77
N LEU A 313 15.69 -0.61 7.40
CA LEU A 313 14.57 -0.51 8.34
C LEU A 313 14.42 -1.77 9.19
N LEU A 314 14.54 -2.96 8.59
CA LEU A 314 14.51 -4.22 9.32
C LEU A 314 15.65 -4.28 10.36
N ILE A 315 16.86 -3.88 9.98
CA ILE A 315 18.01 -3.80 10.90
C ILE A 315 17.75 -2.79 12.02
N ALA A 316 17.18 -1.61 11.72
CA ALA A 316 16.83 -0.61 12.73
C ALA A 316 15.80 -1.14 13.73
N LEU A 317 14.79 -1.88 13.26
CA LEU A 317 13.77 -2.50 14.09
C LEU A 317 14.35 -3.62 14.98
N MET A 318 15.23 -4.47 14.44
CA MET A 318 15.91 -5.54 15.18
C MET A 318 16.80 -4.97 16.29
N ARG A 319 17.68 -4.01 15.98
CA ARG A 319 18.56 -3.34 16.96
C ARG A 319 17.78 -2.64 18.08
N GLY A 320 16.57 -2.20 17.76
CA GLY A 320 15.69 -1.49 18.67
C GLY A 320 14.78 -2.37 19.54
N SER A 321 14.78 -3.70 19.36
CA SER A 321 13.76 -4.60 19.92
C SER A 321 13.74 -4.67 21.46
N GLY A 322 14.84 -4.30 22.12
CA GLY A 322 14.92 -4.22 23.60
C GLY A 322 14.44 -2.90 24.22
N ARG A 323 14.15 -1.86 23.41
CA ARG A 323 13.63 -0.58 23.92
C ARG A 323 12.10 -0.64 23.97
N ALA A 324 11.53 -0.38 25.15
CA ALA A 324 10.09 -0.15 25.29
C ALA A 324 9.68 0.99 24.33
N ALA A 325 8.68 0.76 23.48
CA ALA A 325 8.13 1.83 22.67
C ALA A 325 7.27 2.71 23.56
N GLU A 326 7.44 4.02 23.42
CA GLU A 326 6.52 5.00 23.98
C GLU A 326 5.09 4.65 23.54
N PRO A 327 4.09 4.60 24.44
CA PRO A 327 2.73 4.17 24.11
C PRO A 327 2.12 4.90 22.90
N GLY A 328 2.44 6.19 22.74
CA GLY A 328 1.99 7.02 21.61
C GLY A 328 2.62 6.66 20.25
N SER A 329 3.77 5.98 20.23
CA SER A 329 4.49 5.57 19.02
C SER A 329 4.08 4.17 18.51
N LEU A 330 3.35 3.41 19.32
CA LEU A 330 3.04 2.01 19.07
C LEU A 330 2.19 1.79 17.80
N PRO A 331 1.17 2.62 17.49
CA PRO A 331 0.40 2.48 16.25
C PRO A 331 1.25 2.69 14.99
N VAL A 332 2.10 3.72 14.98
CA VAL A 332 3.04 4.05 13.90
C VAL A 332 4.01 2.89 13.67
N ARG A 333 4.60 2.36 14.75
CA ARG A 333 5.52 1.20 14.66
C ARG A 333 4.84 -0.04 14.11
N ARG A 334 3.60 -0.33 14.53
CA ARG A 334 2.82 -1.48 14.06
C ARG A 334 2.48 -1.35 12.57
N ALA A 335 2.07 -0.17 12.13
CA ALA A 335 1.81 0.10 10.72
C ALA A 335 3.07 -0.11 9.86
N LEU A 336 4.22 0.39 10.31
CA LEU A 336 5.51 0.18 9.62
C LEU A 336 5.86 -1.31 9.50
N VAL A 337 5.78 -2.07 10.60
CA VAL A 337 6.09 -3.51 10.60
C VAL A 337 5.14 -4.28 9.69
N ALA A 338 3.83 -4.02 9.78
CA ALA A 338 2.83 -4.69 8.97
C ALA A 338 3.02 -4.37 7.47
N SER A 339 3.30 -3.11 7.16
CA SER A 339 3.63 -2.66 5.80
C SER A 339 4.87 -3.37 5.24
N LEU A 340 5.99 -3.37 5.97
CA LEU A 340 7.22 -4.06 5.58
C LEU A 340 6.98 -5.55 5.35
N THR A 341 6.22 -6.20 6.23
CA THR A 341 5.96 -7.64 6.16
C THR A 341 5.14 -7.99 4.92
N LEU A 342 4.02 -7.29 4.69
CA LEU A 342 3.16 -7.57 3.53
C LEU A 342 3.82 -7.17 2.21
N PHE A 343 4.55 -6.05 2.18
CA PHE A 343 5.28 -5.65 0.98
C PHE A 343 6.42 -6.63 0.65
N ALA A 344 7.14 -7.13 1.65
CA ALA A 344 8.16 -8.16 1.45
C ALA A 344 7.55 -9.49 0.98
N ALA A 345 6.42 -9.91 1.57
CA ALA A 345 5.71 -11.11 1.12
C ALA A 345 5.21 -10.96 -0.33
N GLY A 346 4.66 -9.78 -0.67
CA GLY A 346 4.33 -9.41 -2.04
C GLY A 346 5.56 -9.53 -2.95
N GLY A 347 6.64 -8.81 -2.65
CA GLY A 347 7.89 -8.84 -3.42
C GLY A 347 8.46 -10.24 -3.63
N PHE A 348 8.42 -11.10 -2.60
CA PHE A 348 8.83 -12.50 -2.72
C PHE A 348 7.96 -13.27 -3.72
N LEU A 349 6.64 -13.14 -3.64
CA LEU A 349 5.72 -13.74 -4.62
C LEU A 349 5.94 -13.20 -6.04
N ALA A 350 6.38 -11.95 -6.19
CA ALA A 350 6.67 -11.34 -7.50
C ALA A 350 7.72 -12.15 -8.29
N VAL A 351 8.77 -12.60 -7.59
CA VAL A 351 9.87 -13.36 -8.20
C VAL A 351 9.42 -14.75 -8.63
N LEU A 352 8.34 -15.27 -8.05
CA LEU A 352 7.75 -16.57 -8.36
C LEU A 352 6.71 -16.51 -9.49
N ILE A 353 6.44 -15.33 -10.05
CA ILE A 353 5.48 -15.18 -11.15
C ILE A 353 6.04 -15.87 -12.40
N ALA A 354 5.36 -16.93 -12.83
CA ALA A 354 5.58 -17.62 -14.09
C ALA A 354 4.25 -17.74 -14.86
N GLY A 355 4.12 -17.02 -15.97
CA GLY A 355 2.87 -16.95 -16.73
C GLY A 355 1.73 -16.23 -16.00
N SER A 356 0.50 -16.44 -16.46
CA SER A 356 -0.71 -15.91 -15.84
C SER A 356 -1.28 -16.95 -14.87
N ASN A 357 -1.18 -16.68 -13.56
CA ASN A 357 -1.64 -17.58 -12.51
C ASN A 357 -2.08 -16.78 -11.26
N THR A 358 -2.52 -17.48 -10.22
CA THR A 358 -3.00 -16.88 -8.96
C THR A 358 -1.91 -16.22 -8.11
N ILE A 359 -0.62 -16.36 -8.48
CA ILE A 359 0.48 -15.66 -7.81
C ILE A 359 0.44 -14.18 -8.17
N VAL A 360 0.04 -13.83 -9.40
CA VAL A 360 -0.11 -12.42 -9.82
C VAL A 360 -1.03 -11.64 -8.87
N PRO A 361 -2.28 -12.09 -8.60
CA PRO A 361 -3.12 -11.44 -7.61
C PRO A 361 -2.59 -11.46 -6.18
N ALA A 362 -1.99 -12.56 -5.74
CA ALA A 362 -1.42 -12.63 -4.40
C ALA A 362 -0.26 -11.64 -4.20
N HIS A 363 0.62 -11.52 -5.20
CA HIS A 363 1.75 -10.59 -5.21
C HIS A 363 1.27 -9.14 -5.07
N TYR A 364 0.40 -8.69 -5.98
CA TYR A 364 -0.01 -7.28 -5.96
C TYR A 364 -0.87 -6.97 -4.74
N HIS A 365 -1.68 -7.90 -4.22
CA HIS A 365 -2.38 -7.68 -2.94
C HIS A 365 -1.38 -7.48 -1.79
N GLY A 366 -0.35 -8.33 -1.68
CA GLY A 366 0.69 -8.15 -0.67
C GLY A 366 1.37 -6.78 -0.78
N SER A 367 1.78 -6.40 -2.00
CA SER A 367 2.46 -5.13 -2.27
C SER A 367 1.56 -3.91 -2.02
N ILE A 368 0.35 -3.88 -2.59
CA ILE A 368 -0.61 -2.77 -2.49
C ILE A 368 -1.10 -2.59 -1.05
N VAL A 369 -1.42 -3.69 -0.36
CA VAL A 369 -1.82 -3.60 1.05
C VAL A 369 -0.62 -3.15 1.91
N GLY A 370 0.59 -3.60 1.58
CA GLY A 370 1.83 -3.07 2.16
C GLY A 370 1.92 -1.54 2.04
N VAL A 371 1.74 -1.01 0.83
CA VAL A 371 1.70 0.45 0.59
C VAL A 371 0.61 1.11 1.44
N THR A 372 -0.62 0.59 1.35
CA THR A 372 -1.79 1.14 2.05
C THR A 372 -1.57 1.23 3.56
N LEU A 373 -0.99 0.21 4.19
CA LEU A 373 -0.72 0.22 5.63
C LEU A 373 0.31 1.28 6.03
N ALA A 374 1.33 1.53 5.22
CA ALA A 374 2.25 2.64 5.47
C ALA A 374 1.54 3.99 5.37
N LEU A 375 0.71 4.18 4.35
CA LEU A 375 -0.03 5.43 4.17
C LEU A 375 -1.03 5.66 5.30
N MET A 376 -1.79 4.63 5.71
CA MET A 376 -2.68 4.71 6.87
C MET A 376 -1.91 5.03 8.15
N GLY A 377 -0.75 4.39 8.38
CA GLY A 377 0.12 4.71 9.51
C GLY A 377 0.54 6.17 9.51
N LEU A 378 0.88 6.70 8.33
CA LEU A 378 1.29 8.09 8.16
C LEU A 378 0.11 9.05 8.31
N THR A 379 -1.09 8.69 7.84
CA THR A 379 -2.34 9.44 8.12
C THR A 379 -2.52 9.65 9.62
N TYR A 380 -2.44 8.57 10.42
CA TYR A 380 -2.57 8.68 11.88
C TYR A 380 -1.49 9.56 12.51
N HIS A 381 -0.27 9.55 11.94
CA HIS A 381 0.81 10.43 12.38
C HIS A 381 0.57 11.91 12.00
N LEU A 382 -0.06 12.17 10.86
CA LEU A 382 -0.31 13.52 10.32
C LEU A 382 -1.55 14.18 10.93
N LEU A 383 -2.57 13.43 11.35
CA LEU A 383 -3.83 13.98 11.89
C LEU A 383 -3.60 15.06 12.97
N PRO A 384 -2.79 14.84 14.04
CA PRO A 384 -2.53 15.88 15.04
C PRO A 384 -1.83 17.12 14.48
N ARG A 385 -0.95 16.93 13.49
CA ARG A 385 -0.20 18.03 12.86
C ARG A 385 -1.09 18.89 11.98
N LEU A 386 -2.13 18.29 11.40
CA LEU A 386 -3.15 18.97 10.60
C LEU A 386 -4.24 19.65 11.45
N GLY A 387 -4.17 19.54 12.78
CA GLY A 387 -5.12 20.16 13.71
C GLY A 387 -6.28 19.26 14.15
N PHE A 388 -6.25 17.96 13.81
CA PHE A 388 -7.22 16.99 14.32
C PHE A 388 -6.81 16.44 15.69
N GLY A 389 -7.75 15.82 16.41
CA GLY A 389 -7.45 15.13 17.68
C GLY A 389 -6.45 13.99 17.52
N ARG A 390 -5.71 13.67 18.59
CA ARG A 390 -4.90 12.45 18.63
C ARG A 390 -5.84 11.23 18.61
N PRO A 391 -5.58 10.21 17.77
CA PRO A 391 -6.38 8.99 17.79
C PRO A 391 -6.26 8.31 19.15
N ASP A 392 -7.38 8.08 19.84
CA ASP A 392 -7.38 7.35 21.10
C ASP A 392 -6.92 5.90 20.85
N ALA A 393 -5.94 5.43 21.62
CA ALA A 393 -5.44 4.05 21.52
C ALA A 393 -6.45 3.00 22.04
N ALA A 394 -7.61 3.43 22.54
CA ALA A 394 -8.53 2.64 23.35
C ALA A 394 -9.53 1.74 22.58
N PRO A 395 -10.05 2.05 21.37
CA PRO A 395 -11.07 1.17 20.77
C PRO A 395 -10.47 -0.02 20.01
N HIS A 396 -9.19 0.03 19.60
CA HIS A 396 -8.61 -0.99 18.70
C HIS A 396 -8.21 -2.31 19.37
N ARG A 397 -8.22 -2.42 20.70
CA ARG A 397 -8.03 -3.73 21.37
C ARG A 397 -9.22 -4.67 21.20
N ARG A 398 -10.43 -4.16 20.92
CA ARG A 398 -11.63 -5.00 20.72
C ARG A 398 -11.80 -5.47 19.28
N ALA A 399 -11.39 -4.66 18.29
CA ALA A 399 -11.47 -5.02 16.87
C ALA A 399 -10.46 -6.11 16.46
N CYS A 400 -9.28 -6.15 17.09
CA CYS A 400 -8.28 -7.21 16.87
C CYS A 400 -8.50 -8.47 17.74
N GLY A 401 -9.48 -8.46 18.65
CA GLY A 401 -9.77 -9.58 19.56
C GLY A 401 -10.95 -10.47 19.15
N LEU A 402 -11.67 -10.13 18.07
CA LEU A 402 -12.86 -10.87 17.61
C LEU A 402 -12.58 -11.75 16.38
N ARG A 403 -11.42 -12.39 16.34
CA ARG A 403 -11.16 -13.55 15.48
C ARG A 403 -10.47 -14.63 16.30
N GLY A 404 -11.28 -15.57 16.78
CA GLY A 404 -10.81 -16.76 17.47
C GLY A 404 -11.63 -17.08 18.70
N TYR A 405 -12.94 -17.32 18.54
CA TYR A 405 -13.72 -18.25 19.37
C TYR A 405 -15.02 -18.58 18.61
N GLY A 406 -14.89 -19.49 17.65
CA GLY A 406 -16.01 -20.33 17.23
C GLY A 406 -16.04 -21.57 18.12
N HIS A 407 -17.23 -21.96 18.53
CA HIS A 407 -17.58 -23.11 19.38
C HIS A 407 -17.28 -22.99 20.87
N THR A 408 -18.32 -22.59 21.64
CA THR A 408 -19.18 -23.53 22.38
C THR A 408 -20.29 -22.71 23.04
N ALA A 409 -21.50 -22.80 22.50
CA ALA A 409 -22.71 -22.36 23.20
C ALA A 409 -23.73 -23.48 23.08
N GLN A 410 -23.69 -24.39 24.04
CA GLN A 410 -24.84 -25.18 24.42
C GLN A 410 -24.93 -25.15 25.95
N ASP A 411 -26.11 -24.75 26.38
CA ASP A 411 -26.73 -25.03 27.66
C ASP A 411 -26.80 -23.89 28.71
N ARG A 412 -28.03 -23.78 29.21
CA ARG A 412 -28.53 -23.10 30.41
C ARG A 412 -28.92 -21.64 30.30
N GLY A 413 -30.17 -21.46 29.91
CA GLY A 413 -30.99 -20.35 30.38
C GLY A 413 -31.24 -20.44 31.89
N ARG A 414 -31.23 -19.28 32.55
CA ARG A 414 -32.11 -18.94 33.67
C ARG A 414 -32.16 -17.42 33.83
N ARG A 415 -33.38 -16.92 34.05
CA ARG A 415 -33.80 -15.52 34.14
C ARG A 415 -33.18 -14.78 35.35
N PRO A 416 -33.13 -13.44 35.33
CA PRO A 416 -32.62 -12.63 36.44
C PRO A 416 -33.69 -12.39 37.52
N GLY A 417 -33.27 -12.37 38.80
CA GLY A 417 -34.07 -11.91 39.93
C GLY A 417 -33.45 -10.65 40.57
N PRO A 418 -34.24 -9.71 41.14
CA PRO A 418 -33.75 -8.38 41.48
C PRO A 418 -33.42 -8.15 42.97
N ARG A 419 -32.36 -7.38 43.18
CA ARG A 419 -32.16 -6.23 44.11
C ARG A 419 -32.23 -6.36 45.66
N GLN A 420 -31.15 -5.79 46.23
CA GLN A 420 -30.98 -4.97 47.46
C GLN A 420 -30.49 -5.65 48.77
N PRO A 421 -30.11 -4.90 49.85
CA PRO A 421 -28.75 -4.38 50.04
C PRO A 421 -28.24 -4.52 51.51
N GLY A 422 -27.00 -4.09 51.77
CA GLY A 422 -26.58 -3.67 53.12
C GLY A 422 -25.51 -4.54 53.79
N GLY A 423 -24.63 -3.89 54.55
CA GLY A 423 -23.70 -4.57 55.46
C GLY A 423 -22.25 -4.08 55.42
N GLN A 424 -22.07 -2.82 55.78
CA GLN A 424 -20.98 -2.23 56.58
C GLN A 424 -19.90 -3.15 57.21
N VAL A 425 -18.69 -2.56 57.34
CA VAL A 425 -17.71 -2.66 58.47
C VAL A 425 -16.69 -3.81 58.38
N VAL A 426 -15.40 -3.72 58.75
CA VAL A 426 -14.38 -2.69 59.09
C VAL A 426 -13.02 -3.44 59.11
N HIS A 427 -11.93 -2.69 58.90
CA HIS A 427 -10.49 -2.91 59.21
C HIS A 427 -9.93 -4.26 59.71
N GLY A 428 -8.73 -4.57 59.22
CA GLY A 428 -7.77 -5.42 59.93
C GLY A 428 -6.41 -5.53 59.22
N CYS A 429 -5.57 -4.52 59.36
CA CYS A 429 -4.13 -4.62 59.06
C CYS A 429 -3.45 -5.53 60.09
N HIS A 430 -2.65 -6.50 59.65
CA HIS A 430 -1.37 -6.81 60.29
C HIS A 430 -0.46 -7.59 59.33
N GLY A 431 0.74 -7.04 59.10
CA GLY A 431 1.81 -7.71 58.39
C GLY A 431 2.61 -8.65 59.28
N HIS A 432 3.43 -9.50 58.66
CA HIS A 432 4.87 -9.55 58.93
C HIS A 432 5.61 -10.51 57.99
N ARG A 433 6.67 -9.95 57.37
CA ARG A 433 8.04 -10.45 57.19
C ARG A 433 8.30 -11.94 56.85
N ARG A 434 9.05 -12.11 55.75
CA ARG A 434 9.93 -13.27 55.42
C ARG A 434 10.96 -13.55 56.54
N PRO A 435 11.63 -14.72 56.57
CA PRO A 435 12.92 -14.82 55.85
C PRO A 435 13.32 -16.20 55.27
N ALA A 436 14.27 -16.12 54.31
CA ALA A 436 15.44 -16.98 54.05
C ALA A 436 15.34 -18.51 53.81
N GLY A 437 15.60 -18.91 52.55
CA GLY A 437 16.83 -19.56 52.07
C GLY A 437 17.25 -20.96 52.59
N ARG A 438 17.43 -21.92 51.66
CA ARG A 438 18.63 -22.77 51.51
C ARG A 438 18.57 -23.66 50.26
N ASP A 439 19.69 -23.69 49.54
CA ASP A 439 20.07 -24.58 48.43
C ASP A 439 20.00 -26.07 48.78
N TRP A 440 19.80 -26.95 47.79
CA TRP A 440 20.56 -28.22 47.65
C TRP A 440 20.59 -28.72 46.18
N ARG A 441 21.74 -29.30 45.84
CA ARG A 441 22.27 -29.68 44.52
C ARG A 441 21.69 -31.00 43.96
N HIS A 442 21.85 -31.17 42.63
CA HIS A 442 21.73 -32.41 41.83
C HIS A 442 22.51 -33.61 42.39
N PRO A 443 22.17 -34.85 41.95
CA PRO A 443 23.01 -35.49 40.93
C PRO A 443 22.28 -36.33 39.85
N VAL A 444 23.10 -36.66 38.86
CA VAL A 444 22.95 -37.38 37.57
C VAL A 444 22.71 -38.89 37.68
N ARG A 445 22.02 -39.50 36.68
CA ARG A 445 22.31 -40.80 35.99
C ARG A 445 21.22 -41.01 34.91
N ALA A 446 21.45 -41.02 33.59
CA ALA A 446 22.29 -41.85 32.72
C ALA A 446 21.77 -43.28 32.46
N GLY A 447 21.38 -43.55 31.20
CA GLY A 447 21.55 -44.85 30.52
C GLY A 447 20.27 -45.60 30.11
N GLY A 448 20.13 -45.90 28.81
CA GLY A 448 19.24 -46.99 28.36
C GLY A 448 18.69 -46.90 26.95
N ASN A 449 19.55 -47.01 25.93
CA ASN A 449 19.21 -47.09 24.51
C ASN A 449 18.80 -48.54 24.15
N ARG A 450 17.67 -48.78 23.46
CA ARG A 450 17.48 -49.96 22.59
C ARG A 450 16.53 -49.64 21.43
N ARG A 451 17.09 -49.79 20.23
CA ARG A 451 16.47 -49.72 18.89
C ARG A 451 15.62 -50.97 18.62
N LEU A 452 14.54 -50.80 17.86
CA LEU A 452 14.03 -51.77 16.87
C LEU A 452 13.36 -50.98 15.73
N GLN A 453 13.58 -51.45 14.49
CA GLN A 453 13.35 -50.79 13.19
C GLN A 453 11.92 -51.03 12.61
N PRO A 454 11.54 -50.37 11.50
CA PRO A 454 10.16 -50.10 11.06
C PRO A 454 9.65 -51.06 9.96
N PRO A 455 8.41 -50.90 9.46
CA PRO A 455 8.02 -51.37 8.14
C PRO A 455 7.78 -50.23 7.12
N HIS A 456 8.56 -50.30 6.05
CA HIS A 456 8.26 -50.18 4.61
C HIS A 456 7.35 -49.07 4.03
N ASP A 457 8.00 -48.24 3.21
CA ASP A 457 7.77 -47.97 1.77
C ASP A 457 6.33 -47.78 1.26
N VAL A 458 6.01 -46.54 0.88
CA VAL A 458 5.10 -46.26 -0.25
C VAL A 458 5.82 -45.35 -1.24
N THR A 459 6.08 -45.93 -2.41
CA THR A 459 6.82 -45.38 -3.53
C THR A 459 5.96 -44.38 -4.32
N LEU A 460 6.62 -43.32 -4.81
CA LEU A 460 6.15 -42.42 -5.86
C LEU A 460 5.82 -43.18 -7.15
N GLY A 461 4.64 -42.92 -7.72
CA GLY A 461 4.25 -43.33 -9.06
C GLY A 461 3.77 -42.14 -9.88
N ILE A 462 4.65 -41.64 -10.76
CA ILE A 462 4.33 -40.71 -11.84
C ILE A 462 3.62 -41.52 -12.92
N ALA A 463 2.39 -41.14 -13.26
CA ALA A 463 1.67 -41.69 -14.41
C ALA A 463 1.25 -40.56 -15.36
N SER A 464 1.93 -40.48 -16.49
CA SER A 464 1.50 -39.73 -17.67
C SER A 464 0.30 -40.44 -18.31
N GLY A 465 -0.85 -39.78 -18.33
CA GLY A 465 -2.04 -40.24 -19.04
C GLY A 465 -2.32 -39.36 -20.25
N SER A 466 -1.71 -39.66 -21.38
CA SER A 466 -2.14 -39.21 -22.69
C SER A 466 -3.34 -40.05 -23.14
N GLN A 467 -4.53 -39.44 -23.21
CA GLN A 467 -5.65 -40.02 -23.95
C GLN A 467 -5.90 -39.19 -25.20
N GLY A 468 -5.38 -39.68 -26.32
CA GLY A 468 -5.84 -39.29 -27.64
C GLY A 468 -7.23 -39.88 -27.91
N ARG A 469 -8.14 -39.04 -28.41
CA ARG A 469 -9.31 -39.49 -29.16
C ARG A 469 -9.00 -39.38 -30.64
N ARG A 470 -8.94 -40.53 -31.30
CA ARG A 470 -9.08 -40.68 -32.75
C ARG A 470 -10.56 -40.52 -33.10
N LEU A 471 -10.85 -39.74 -34.13
CA LEU A 471 -12.02 -39.89 -34.98
C LEU A 471 -11.51 -39.92 -36.42
N ASP A 472 -11.56 -41.10 -37.04
CA ASP A 472 -11.35 -41.33 -38.47
C ASP A 472 -12.67 -41.06 -39.21
N GLY A 473 -12.62 -40.44 -40.40
CA GLY A 473 -13.86 -40.21 -41.16
C GLY A 473 -13.88 -39.48 -42.51
N ARG A 474 -12.79 -39.47 -43.29
CA ARG A 474 -12.73 -39.33 -44.78
C ARG A 474 -13.11 -38.00 -45.50
N PRO A 475 -12.59 -37.78 -46.74
CA PRO A 475 -12.28 -36.46 -47.29
C PRO A 475 -13.12 -36.04 -48.52
N GLY A 476 -13.18 -34.73 -48.78
CA GLY A 476 -13.67 -34.13 -50.02
C GLY A 476 -12.64 -33.13 -50.58
N ALA A 477 -12.33 -33.26 -51.86
CA ALA A 477 -11.26 -32.57 -52.60
C ALA A 477 -11.68 -31.19 -53.16
N GLY A 478 -10.67 -30.36 -53.50
CA GLY A 478 -10.78 -29.13 -54.31
C GLY A 478 -9.75 -28.07 -53.88
N SER A 479 -8.47 -28.20 -54.23
CA SER A 479 -7.77 -27.62 -55.40
C SER A 479 -7.28 -26.16 -55.26
N MET A 480 -5.94 -26.02 -55.28
CA MET A 480 -5.10 -24.90 -55.77
C MET A 480 -5.20 -23.57 -55.00
N ASN A 481 -4.12 -22.82 -54.71
CA ASN A 481 -2.95 -22.54 -55.54
C ASN A 481 -1.70 -22.15 -54.71
N SER A 482 -0.56 -22.32 -55.36
CA SER A 482 0.84 -22.28 -54.92
C SER A 482 1.42 -20.92 -54.49
N GLY A 483 2.45 -20.98 -53.63
CA GLY A 483 3.41 -19.90 -53.38
C GLY A 483 4.47 -20.22 -52.33
N GLN A 484 5.37 -21.18 -52.60
CA GLN A 484 6.66 -21.34 -51.87
C GLN A 484 7.70 -20.37 -52.46
N VAL A 485 8.69 -19.86 -51.70
CA VAL A 485 10.09 -20.37 -51.58
C VAL A 485 10.92 -19.24 -50.88
N PRO A 486 12.00 -19.45 -50.08
CA PRO A 486 12.32 -20.46 -49.05
C PRO A 486 13.04 -19.88 -47.78
N LEU A 487 13.42 -20.80 -46.88
CA LEU A 487 14.24 -20.67 -45.65
C LEU A 487 15.73 -20.27 -45.85
N ALA A 488 16.30 -19.60 -44.84
CA ALA A 488 17.59 -19.87 -44.13
C ALA A 488 18.03 -18.59 -43.37
N GLY A 489 18.60 -18.58 -42.15
CA GLY A 489 19.11 -19.63 -41.30
C GLY A 489 19.45 -19.11 -39.90
N THR A 490 19.56 -20.06 -38.98
CA THR A 490 20.20 -20.06 -37.67
C THR A 490 21.44 -19.18 -37.53
N LEU A 491 21.60 -18.51 -36.38
CA LEU A 491 22.86 -18.48 -35.61
C LEU A 491 22.62 -18.10 -34.15
N SER A 492 23.12 -18.94 -33.26
CA SER A 492 23.19 -18.80 -31.81
C SER A 492 24.35 -17.90 -31.38
N ARG A 493 24.13 -17.04 -30.39
CA ARG A 493 24.89 -17.01 -29.11
C ARG A 493 24.22 -16.08 -28.12
#